data_AF-A0A9P6SP05-F1
#
_entry.id   AF-A0A9P6SP05-F1
#
_cell.length_a   1.000
_cell.length_b   1.000
_cell.length_c   1.000
_cell.angle_alpha   90.00
_cell.angle_beta   90.00
_cell.angle_gamma   90.00
#
_symmetry.space_group_name_H-M   'P 1'
#
loop_
_entity.id
_entity.type
_entity.pdbx_description
1 polymer ?
#
loop_
_entity_poly.entity_id
_entity_poly.type
_entity_poly.pdbx_seq_one_letter_code
_entity_poly.pdbx_strand_id
1 'polypeptide(L)'
;MSNIKVFLLAVVLCCLSISLVQACESQCRTEPVDYLVNEYKAILNYQAKTLTSKKSADTARKLIPKIVSRLQGRHMVIDKTIFSTYRGSCAPAGVGKRSPDELCGSAKSIACYAPWDHKRNGQPMSVLASVHDAVGKEIEKIYQQENIKDVKVFRAMVTGVKAYCPGNCNSWVKPFQTIMLGWEKTEHPLEYGENTPNCLSLGMGGI
;
A
#
# COMPACT_ATOMS: atom_id res chain seq x y z
N MET A 1 -23.82 -15.95 -41.15
CA MET A 1 -22.52 -16.40 -40.60
C MET A 1 -21.55 -15.25 -40.22
N SER A 2 -21.90 -13.96 -40.39
CA SER A 2 -21.02 -12.82 -40.06
C SER A 2 -20.99 -12.45 -38.57
N ASN A 3 -22.12 -12.58 -37.86
CA ASN A 3 -22.28 -12.08 -36.48
C ASN A 3 -21.50 -12.86 -35.41
N ILE A 4 -21.22 -14.15 -35.63
CA ILE A 4 -20.49 -14.99 -34.65
C ILE A 4 -19.00 -14.61 -34.59
N LYS A 5 -18.40 -14.26 -35.74
CA LYS A 5 -16.98 -13.86 -35.80
C LYS A 5 -16.74 -12.48 -35.15
N VAL A 6 -17.67 -11.54 -35.33
CA VAL A 6 -17.62 -10.22 -34.68
C VAL A 6 -17.82 -10.33 -33.17
N PHE A 7 -18.73 -11.21 -32.72
CA PHE A 7 -18.96 -11.47 -31.30
C PHE A 7 -17.77 -12.15 -30.62
N LEU A 8 -17.16 -13.16 -31.25
CA LEU A 8 -15.93 -13.80 -30.76
C LEU A 8 -14.75 -12.84 -30.71
N LEU A 9 -14.58 -11.97 -31.71
CA LEU A 9 -13.53 -10.94 -31.71
C LEU A 9 -13.74 -9.93 -30.57
N ALA A 10 -14.98 -9.50 -30.33
CA ALA A 10 -15.32 -8.60 -29.23
C ALA A 10 -15.08 -9.25 -27.85
N VAL A 11 -15.41 -10.54 -27.68
CA VAL A 11 -15.14 -11.29 -26.44
C VAL A 11 -13.64 -11.46 -26.22
N VAL A 12 -12.87 -11.82 -27.25
CA VAL A 12 -11.41 -11.96 -27.14
C VAL A 12 -10.74 -10.62 -26.82
N LEU A 13 -11.16 -9.53 -27.48
CA LEU A 13 -10.67 -8.18 -27.19
C LEU A 13 -11.05 -7.71 -25.78
N CYS A 14 -12.25 -8.00 -25.30
CA CYS A 14 -12.67 -7.75 -23.92
C CYS A 14 -11.84 -8.57 -22.91
N CYS A 15 -11.59 -9.85 -23.16
CA CYS A 15 -10.79 -10.68 -22.26
C CYS A 15 -9.33 -10.20 -22.21
N LEU A 16 -8.73 -9.85 -23.35
CA LEU A 16 -7.35 -9.33 -23.42
C LEU A 16 -7.21 -7.96 -22.72
N SER A 17 -8.18 -7.08 -22.88
CA SER A 17 -8.17 -5.76 -22.22
C SER A 17 -8.40 -5.87 -20.71
N ILE A 18 -9.22 -6.80 -20.22
CA ILE A 18 -9.37 -7.07 -18.78
C ILE A 18 -8.05 -7.58 -18.17
N SER A 19 -7.35 -8.49 -18.86
CA SER A 19 -6.07 -9.02 -18.38
C SER A 19 -4.97 -7.95 -18.28
N LEU A 20 -4.93 -7.00 -19.22
CA LEU A 20 -3.99 -5.88 -19.18
C LEU A 20 -4.31 -4.90 -18.05
N VAL A 21 -5.58 -4.53 -17.86
CA VAL A 21 -6.00 -3.64 -16.76
C VAL A 21 -5.77 -4.28 -15.39
N GLN A 22 -6.00 -5.59 -15.24
CA GLN A 22 -5.70 -6.32 -14.01
C GLN A 22 -4.19 -6.44 -13.74
N ALA A 23 -3.36 -6.62 -14.78
CA ALA A 23 -1.91 -6.65 -14.64
C ALA A 23 -1.35 -5.29 -14.20
N CYS A 24 -1.81 -4.19 -14.82
CA CYS A 24 -1.44 -2.82 -14.43
C CYS A 24 -1.94 -2.47 -13.01
N GLU A 25 -3.19 -2.82 -12.64
CA GLU A 25 -3.69 -2.60 -11.27
C GLU A 25 -2.91 -3.44 -10.24
N SER A 26 -2.46 -4.65 -10.60
CA SER A 26 -1.66 -5.49 -9.70
C SER A 26 -0.30 -4.86 -9.38
N GLN A 27 0.44 -4.39 -10.38
CA GLN A 27 1.81 -3.91 -10.20
C GLN A 27 1.87 -2.58 -9.42
N CYS A 28 0.96 -1.64 -9.71
CA CYS A 28 1.04 -0.32 -9.09
C CYS A 28 0.42 -0.23 -7.69
N ARG A 29 -0.40 -1.23 -7.32
CA ARG A 29 -1.25 -1.18 -6.13
C ARG A 29 -1.02 -2.36 -5.20
N THR A 30 -1.05 -3.58 -5.75
CA THR A 30 -0.87 -4.79 -4.94
C THR A 30 0.56 -4.90 -4.41
N GLU A 31 1.57 -4.73 -5.26
CA GLU A 31 2.99 -4.84 -4.84
C GLU A 31 3.40 -3.89 -3.70
N PRO A 32 3.12 -2.57 -3.76
CA PRO A 32 3.47 -1.68 -2.66
C PRO A 32 2.67 -1.98 -1.38
N VAL A 33 1.42 -2.45 -1.51
CA VAL A 33 0.61 -2.90 -0.36
C VAL A 33 1.21 -4.16 0.25
N ASP A 34 1.49 -5.18 -0.56
CA ASP A 34 2.05 -6.46 -0.11
C ASP A 34 3.42 -6.29 0.54
N TYR A 35 4.26 -5.39 0.00
CA TYR A 35 5.52 -4.99 0.62
C TYR A 35 5.28 -4.52 2.06
N LEU A 36 4.42 -3.52 2.25
CA LEU A 36 4.14 -2.97 3.58
C LEU A 36 3.45 -3.99 4.50
N VAL A 37 2.53 -4.81 3.99
CA VAL A 37 1.91 -5.90 4.75
C VAL A 37 2.97 -6.86 5.29
N ASN A 38 3.95 -7.24 4.48
CA ASN A 38 5.02 -8.15 4.89
C ASN A 38 5.91 -7.51 5.96
N GLU A 39 6.23 -6.24 5.83
CA GLU A 39 6.97 -5.48 6.84
C GLU A 39 6.21 -5.40 8.18
N TYR A 40 4.91 -5.07 8.15
CA TYR A 40 4.08 -5.07 9.36
C TYR A 40 3.92 -6.47 9.97
N LYS A 41 3.78 -7.50 9.14
CA LYS A 41 3.75 -8.90 9.59
C LYS A 41 5.06 -9.28 10.27
N ALA A 42 6.21 -8.80 9.79
CA ALA A 42 7.50 -9.02 10.44
C ALA A 42 7.54 -8.36 11.82
N ILE A 43 7.10 -7.10 11.95
CA ILE A 43 7.00 -6.42 13.26
C ILE A 43 6.08 -7.21 14.20
N LEU A 44 4.88 -7.59 13.76
CA LEU A 44 3.92 -8.32 14.58
C LEU A 44 4.50 -9.65 15.08
N ASN A 45 5.20 -10.38 14.21
CA ASN A 45 5.90 -11.62 14.60
C ASN A 45 7.04 -11.36 15.59
N TYR A 46 7.80 -10.29 15.40
CA TYR A 46 8.83 -9.86 16.33
C TYR A 46 8.23 -9.56 17.71
N GLN A 47 7.17 -8.75 17.78
CA GLN A 47 6.49 -8.41 19.03
C GLN A 47 5.88 -9.63 19.72
N ALA A 48 5.32 -10.58 18.96
CA ALA A 48 4.83 -11.83 19.54
C ALA A 48 5.95 -12.69 20.15
N LYS A 49 7.18 -12.62 19.61
CA LYS A 49 8.35 -13.35 20.12
C LYS A 49 8.94 -12.72 21.40
N THR A 50 8.72 -11.43 21.66
CA THR A 50 9.22 -10.78 22.89
C THR A 50 8.38 -11.14 24.12
N LEU A 51 7.21 -11.77 23.95
CA LEU A 51 6.36 -12.23 25.04
C LEU A 51 6.94 -13.48 25.71
N THR A 52 7.26 -13.37 27.00
CA THR A 52 7.82 -14.47 27.80
C THR A 52 6.78 -15.51 28.25
N SER A 53 5.51 -15.12 28.33
CA SER A 53 4.41 -16.02 28.67
C SER A 53 3.96 -16.80 27.44
N LYS A 54 4.00 -18.15 27.50
CA LYS A 54 3.51 -19.02 26.43
C LYS A 54 2.08 -18.69 26.02
N LYS A 55 1.17 -18.51 26.99
CA LYS A 55 -0.24 -18.17 26.74
C LYS A 55 -0.39 -16.83 26.02
N SER A 56 0.38 -15.82 26.43
CA SER A 56 0.35 -14.50 25.82
C SER A 56 0.92 -14.53 24.39
N ALA A 57 2.04 -15.25 24.18
CA ALA A 57 2.64 -15.45 22.87
C ALA A 57 1.69 -16.18 21.91
N ASP A 58 1.01 -17.23 22.37
CA ASP A 58 0.04 -17.98 21.54
C ASP A 58 -1.18 -17.12 21.20
N THR A 59 -1.65 -16.29 22.14
CA THR A 59 -2.72 -15.31 21.90
C THR A 59 -2.30 -14.28 20.84
N ALA A 60 -1.10 -13.71 20.99
CA ALA A 60 -0.54 -12.77 20.02
C ALA A 60 -0.41 -13.40 18.62
N ARG A 61 0.12 -14.61 18.51
CA ARG A 61 0.24 -15.33 17.22
C ARG A 61 -1.10 -15.58 16.55
N LYS A 62 -2.15 -15.87 17.32
CA LYS A 62 -3.52 -16.04 16.79
C LYS A 62 -4.11 -14.73 16.25
N LEU A 63 -3.68 -13.58 16.76
CA LEU A 63 -4.11 -12.26 16.25
C LEU A 63 -3.46 -11.89 14.92
N ILE A 64 -2.20 -12.27 14.70
CA ILE A 64 -1.43 -11.89 13.50
C ILE A 64 -2.19 -12.13 12.19
N PRO A 65 -2.73 -13.33 11.89
CA PRO A 65 -3.47 -13.54 10.64
C PRO A 65 -4.72 -12.67 10.52
N LYS A 66 -5.41 -12.40 11.64
CA LYS A 66 -6.58 -11.50 11.66
C LYS A 66 -6.18 -10.08 11.31
N ILE A 67 -5.09 -9.59 11.91
CA ILE A 67 -4.52 -8.28 11.60
C ILE A 67 -4.13 -8.19 10.13
N VAL A 68 -3.30 -9.12 9.65
CA VAL A 68 -2.80 -9.14 8.26
C VAL A 68 -3.95 -9.14 7.26
N SER A 69 -5.02 -9.89 7.51
CA SER A 69 -6.20 -9.91 6.64
C SER A 69 -6.94 -8.56 6.53
N ARG A 70 -6.78 -7.66 7.50
CA ARG A 70 -7.34 -6.29 7.48
C ARG A 70 -6.38 -5.27 6.86
N LEU A 71 -5.11 -5.61 6.70
CA LEU A 71 -4.11 -4.73 6.09
C LEU A 71 -4.02 -4.94 4.59
N GLN A 72 -4.15 -6.20 4.15
CA GLN A 72 -3.87 -6.64 2.78
C GLN A 72 -5.11 -6.60 1.88
N GLY A 73 -4.94 -6.14 0.64
CA GLY A 73 -5.95 -6.21 -0.41
C GLY A 73 -6.68 -4.89 -0.67
N ARG A 74 -7.53 -4.90 -1.70
CA ARG A 74 -8.24 -3.71 -2.17
C ARG A 74 -9.19 -3.18 -1.09
N HIS A 75 -9.18 -1.87 -0.89
CA HIS A 75 -9.98 -1.14 0.11
C HIS A 75 -9.66 -1.49 1.58
N MET A 76 -8.63 -2.29 1.82
CA MET A 76 -8.12 -2.58 3.16
C MET A 76 -7.19 -1.46 3.63
N VAL A 77 -6.74 -1.50 4.89
CA VAL A 77 -6.18 -0.33 5.58
C VAL A 77 -5.04 0.34 4.83
N ILE A 78 -4.05 -0.45 4.37
CA ILE A 78 -2.86 0.10 3.71
C ILE A 78 -3.24 0.67 2.34
N ASP A 79 -3.95 -0.13 1.55
CA ASP A 79 -4.45 0.27 0.24
C ASP A 79 -5.29 1.54 0.28
N LYS A 80 -6.28 1.58 1.19
CA LYS A 80 -7.15 2.73 1.37
C LYS A 80 -6.33 3.95 1.76
N THR A 81 -5.42 3.84 2.72
CA THR A 81 -4.64 4.98 3.21
C THR A 81 -3.78 5.61 2.12
N ILE A 82 -3.12 4.78 1.30
CA ILE A 82 -2.30 5.25 0.18
C ILE A 82 -3.22 5.80 -0.92
N PHE A 83 -4.15 5.00 -1.42
CA PHE A 83 -4.87 5.31 -2.65
C PHE A 83 -6.19 6.06 -2.44
N SER A 84 -6.58 6.43 -1.22
CA SER A 84 -7.67 7.41 -1.02
C SER A 84 -7.15 8.83 -0.82
N THR A 85 -5.92 8.97 -0.33
CA THR A 85 -5.33 10.27 0.03
C THR A 85 -4.60 10.88 -1.15
N TYR A 86 -3.91 10.05 -1.93
CA TYR A 86 -3.10 10.50 -3.06
C TYR A 86 -3.83 10.35 -4.41
N ARG A 87 -4.97 9.65 -4.43
CA ARG A 87 -5.88 9.57 -5.57
C ARG A 87 -6.92 10.67 -5.47
N GLY A 88 -6.66 11.84 -6.04
CA GLY A 88 -7.72 12.83 -6.27
C GLY A 88 -8.92 12.15 -6.95
N SER A 89 -10.13 12.46 -6.47
CA SER A 89 -11.47 12.16 -7.04
C SER A 89 -11.48 11.43 -8.41
N CYS A 90 -11.24 10.12 -8.41
CA CYS A 90 -11.41 9.29 -9.60
C CYS A 90 -12.89 8.90 -9.74
N ALA A 91 -13.67 9.66 -10.51
CA ALA A 91 -14.95 9.17 -11.01
C ALA A 91 -14.70 7.88 -11.83
N PRO A 92 -15.49 6.80 -11.67
CA PRO A 92 -15.31 5.57 -12.43
C PRO A 92 -15.55 5.86 -13.92
N ALA A 93 -14.48 5.93 -14.70
CA ALA A 93 -14.57 6.05 -16.15
C ALA A 93 -14.35 4.66 -16.76
N GLY A 94 -15.24 4.28 -17.68
CA GLY A 94 -15.26 2.95 -18.30
C GLY A 94 -13.94 2.55 -18.98
N VAL A 95 -13.82 1.24 -19.21
CA VAL A 95 -12.66 0.58 -19.82
C VAL A 95 -12.24 1.26 -21.14
N GLY A 96 -10.95 1.54 -21.30
CA GLY A 96 -10.37 2.10 -22.54
C GLY A 96 -10.40 3.63 -22.69
N LYS A 97 -10.85 4.38 -21.67
CA LYS A 97 -10.91 5.86 -21.70
C LYS A 97 -9.83 6.58 -20.90
N ARG A 98 -8.90 5.85 -20.29
CA ARG A 98 -7.83 6.42 -19.46
C ARG A 98 -6.48 6.20 -20.11
N SER A 99 -5.62 7.21 -20.07
CA SER A 99 -4.19 7.04 -20.33
C SER A 99 -3.53 6.34 -19.13
N PRO A 100 -2.46 5.56 -19.35
CA PRO A 100 -1.69 4.84 -18.32
C PRO A 100 -1.48 5.57 -16.98
N ASP A 101 -1.21 6.87 -17.01
CA ASP A 101 -1.03 7.77 -15.86
C ASP A 101 -2.25 7.88 -14.92
N GLU A 102 -3.47 7.60 -15.40
CA GLU A 102 -4.71 7.77 -14.63
C GLU A 102 -5.17 6.49 -13.89
N LEU A 103 -4.47 5.36 -14.04
CA LEU A 103 -4.81 4.10 -13.35
C LEU A 103 -4.30 4.07 -11.90
N CYS A 104 -3.11 4.61 -11.68
CA CYS A 104 -2.46 4.66 -10.37
C CYS A 104 -2.12 6.09 -9.95
N GLY A 105 -2.79 7.04 -10.62
CA GLY A 105 -2.72 8.50 -10.49
C GLY A 105 -2.01 8.93 -9.23
N SER A 106 -0.72 9.26 -9.41
CA SER A 106 0.26 9.71 -8.44
C SER A 106 1.23 8.66 -7.84
N ALA A 107 1.63 7.61 -8.55
CA ALA A 107 2.63 6.67 -8.04
C ALA A 107 3.98 7.37 -7.75
N LYS A 108 4.42 8.28 -8.63
CA LYS A 108 5.54 9.19 -8.40
C LYS A 108 5.34 10.02 -7.14
N SER A 109 4.18 10.64 -6.95
CA SER A 109 3.89 11.43 -5.75
C SER A 109 3.89 10.57 -4.48
N ILE A 110 3.30 9.37 -4.52
CA ILE A 110 3.30 8.41 -3.41
C ILE A 110 4.75 8.01 -3.07
N ALA A 111 5.61 7.79 -4.07
CA ALA A 111 7.03 7.55 -3.86
C ALA A 111 7.72 8.76 -3.22
N CYS A 112 7.51 9.97 -3.76
CA CYS A 112 8.11 11.21 -3.25
C CYS A 112 7.69 11.51 -1.81
N TYR A 113 6.45 11.17 -1.47
CA TYR A 113 5.86 11.35 -0.14
C TYR A 113 6.08 10.16 0.80
N ALA A 114 6.80 9.11 0.37
CA ALA A 114 7.13 7.96 1.21
C ALA A 114 7.85 8.28 2.53
N PRO A 115 8.87 9.17 2.58
CA PRO A 115 9.68 9.38 3.78
C PRO A 115 8.84 9.72 5.02
N TRP A 116 9.22 9.16 6.18
CA TRP A 116 8.46 9.23 7.45
C TRP A 116 8.20 10.66 7.96
N ASP A 117 9.09 11.58 7.65
CA ASP A 117 9.10 12.97 8.10
C ASP A 117 8.69 13.96 7.00
N HIS A 118 8.22 13.45 5.85
CA HIS A 118 7.89 14.30 4.71
C HIS A 118 6.79 15.32 5.06
N LYS A 119 7.02 16.58 4.66
CA LYS A 119 6.07 17.68 4.80
C LYS A 119 5.86 18.40 3.47
N ARG A 120 4.64 18.83 3.21
CA ARG A 120 4.29 19.75 2.11
C ARG A 120 3.78 21.06 2.71
N ASN A 121 4.42 22.17 2.39
CA ASN A 121 4.03 23.49 2.92
C ASN A 121 3.94 23.52 4.46
N GLY A 122 4.87 22.85 5.14
CA GLY A 122 4.90 22.72 6.61
C GLY A 122 3.90 21.71 7.18
N GLN A 123 2.99 21.16 6.37
CA GLN A 123 2.00 20.16 6.81
C GLN A 123 2.56 18.73 6.65
N PRO A 124 2.41 17.84 7.65
CA PRO A 124 2.79 16.45 7.54
C PRO A 124 2.05 15.75 6.39
N MET A 125 2.78 15.20 5.43
CA MET A 125 2.24 14.49 4.26
C MET A 125 3.01 13.20 3.97
N SER A 126 3.56 12.56 5.00
CA SER A 126 4.25 11.28 4.84
C SER A 126 3.27 10.15 4.58
N VAL A 127 3.48 9.39 3.51
CA VAL A 127 2.75 8.16 3.20
C VAL A 127 3.00 7.12 4.29
N LEU A 128 4.26 6.85 4.64
CA LEU A 128 4.58 5.82 5.63
C LEU A 128 4.05 6.18 7.02
N ALA A 129 4.13 7.45 7.43
CA ALA A 129 3.55 7.87 8.71
C ALA A 129 2.02 7.74 8.71
N SER A 130 1.35 8.11 7.61
CA SER A 130 -0.11 7.99 7.48
C SER A 130 -0.55 6.53 7.52
N VAL A 131 0.15 5.65 6.78
CA VAL A 131 -0.10 4.21 6.81
C VAL A 131 0.13 3.65 8.20
N HIS A 132 1.18 4.07 8.89
CA HIS A 132 1.50 3.58 10.23
C HIS A 132 0.44 3.94 11.27
N ASP A 133 -0.04 5.18 11.26
CA ASP A 133 -1.14 5.60 12.12
C ASP A 133 -2.42 4.79 11.84
N ALA A 134 -2.77 4.60 10.57
CA ALA A 134 -3.95 3.83 10.17
C ALA A 134 -3.85 2.35 10.57
N VAL A 135 -2.68 1.72 10.35
CA VAL A 135 -2.40 0.34 10.76
C VAL A 135 -2.47 0.21 12.29
N GLY A 136 -1.87 1.14 13.03
CA GLY A 136 -1.90 1.15 14.49
C GLY A 136 -3.32 1.23 15.05
N LYS A 137 -4.19 2.05 14.45
CA LYS A 137 -5.61 2.15 14.80
C LYS A 137 -6.39 0.87 14.50
N GLU A 138 -6.15 0.24 13.36
CA GLU A 138 -6.85 -1.02 13.02
C GLU A 138 -6.39 -2.17 13.94
N ILE A 139 -5.10 -2.26 14.27
CA ILE A 139 -4.60 -3.27 15.22
C ILE A 139 -5.28 -3.12 16.59
N GLU A 140 -5.38 -1.89 17.10
CA GLU A 140 -6.05 -1.60 18.36
C GLU A 140 -7.53 -2.01 18.32
N LYS A 141 -8.22 -1.67 17.23
CA LYS A 141 -9.62 -2.04 17.02
C LYS A 141 -9.82 -3.56 17.00
N ILE A 142 -8.98 -4.30 16.27
CA ILE A 142 -9.04 -5.77 16.24
C ILE A 142 -8.81 -6.35 17.64
N TYR A 143 -7.82 -5.83 18.37
CA TYR A 143 -7.55 -6.25 19.73
C TYR A 143 -8.78 -6.07 20.64
N GLN A 144 -9.46 -4.93 20.54
CA GLN A 144 -10.69 -4.64 21.29
C GLN A 144 -11.84 -5.57 20.90
N GLN A 145 -12.03 -5.83 19.59
CA GLN A 145 -13.06 -6.74 19.07
C GLN A 145 -12.87 -8.18 19.54
N GLU A 146 -11.62 -8.61 19.72
CA GLU A 146 -11.28 -9.95 20.20
C GLU A 146 -11.39 -10.07 21.74
N ASN A 147 -11.79 -8.99 22.43
CA ASN A 147 -11.98 -8.94 23.89
C ASN A 147 -10.79 -9.48 24.68
N ILE A 148 -9.57 -9.19 24.21
CA ILE A 148 -8.36 -9.68 24.85
C ILE A 148 -8.09 -8.84 26.09
N LYS A 149 -8.04 -9.50 27.26
CA LYS A 149 -7.80 -8.84 28.56
C LYS A 149 -6.34 -8.85 29.00
N ASP A 150 -5.47 -9.51 28.25
CA ASP A 150 -4.05 -9.63 28.59
C ASP A 150 -3.27 -8.36 28.22
N VAL A 151 -3.00 -7.53 29.23
CA VAL A 151 -2.26 -6.26 29.09
C VAL A 151 -0.87 -6.46 28.46
N LYS A 152 -0.23 -7.62 28.64
CA LYS A 152 1.07 -7.89 28.00
C LYS A 152 0.92 -8.02 26.49
N VAL A 153 -0.15 -8.67 26.04
CA VAL A 153 -0.47 -8.79 24.61
C VAL A 153 -0.81 -7.42 24.03
N PHE A 154 -1.61 -6.59 24.73
CA PHE A 154 -1.88 -5.22 24.30
C PHE A 154 -0.59 -4.41 24.13
N ARG A 155 0.27 -4.42 25.15
CA ARG A 155 1.52 -3.66 25.13
C ARG A 155 2.44 -4.10 24.00
N ALA A 156 2.58 -5.40 23.75
CA ALA A 156 3.43 -5.90 22.66
C ALA A 156 2.81 -5.61 21.27
N MET A 157 1.54 -5.95 21.08
CA MET A 157 0.92 -5.98 19.76
C MET A 157 0.36 -4.63 19.31
N VAL A 158 -0.08 -3.76 20.24
CA VAL A 158 -0.63 -2.44 19.91
C VAL A 158 0.42 -1.37 20.15
N THR A 159 0.83 -1.18 21.41
CA THR A 159 1.78 -0.12 21.78
C THR A 159 3.15 -0.37 21.16
N GLY A 160 3.63 -1.61 21.20
CA GLY A 160 4.94 -2.00 20.66
C GLY A 160 5.02 -1.81 19.15
N VAL A 161 3.94 -2.07 18.40
CA VAL A 161 3.89 -1.80 16.95
C VAL A 161 3.87 -0.30 16.68
N LYS A 162 3.00 0.47 17.36
CA LYS A 162 2.90 1.94 17.20
C LYS A 162 4.20 2.68 17.53
N ALA A 163 5.00 2.15 18.45
CA ALA A 163 6.27 2.74 18.85
C ALA A 163 7.47 2.28 17.99
N TYR A 164 7.28 1.27 17.13
CA TYR A 164 8.39 0.66 16.40
C TYR A 164 8.93 1.58 15.30
N CYS A 165 8.04 2.27 14.58
CA CYS A 165 8.38 3.22 13.53
C CYS A 165 8.16 4.67 14.02
N PRO A 166 8.86 5.69 13.46
CA PRO A 166 9.78 5.61 12.32
C PRO A 166 11.21 5.13 12.66
N GLY A 167 11.63 5.15 13.92
CA GLY A 167 13.03 4.92 14.31
C GLY A 167 13.68 3.64 13.76
N ASN A 168 12.93 2.55 13.65
CA ASN A 168 13.43 1.26 13.15
C ASN A 168 13.06 0.99 11.68
N CYS A 169 12.32 1.88 11.03
CA CYS A 169 11.64 1.61 9.75
C CYS A 169 12.10 2.52 8.61
N ASN A 170 13.18 3.29 8.81
CA ASN A 170 13.75 4.14 7.77
C ASN A 170 14.20 3.35 6.53
N SER A 171 14.59 2.08 6.71
CA SER A 171 14.95 1.17 5.63
C SER A 171 13.80 0.86 4.67
N TRP A 172 12.54 1.13 5.04
CA TRP A 172 11.37 0.85 4.19
C TRP A 172 11.19 1.85 3.05
N VAL A 173 11.73 3.05 3.21
CA VAL A 173 11.51 4.17 2.28
C VAL A 173 12.00 3.79 0.88
N LYS A 174 13.25 3.34 0.75
CA LYS A 174 13.88 3.09 -0.55
C LYS A 174 13.25 1.90 -1.30
N PRO A 175 13.00 0.73 -0.69
CA PRO A 175 12.27 -0.36 -1.35
C PRO A 175 10.87 0.06 -1.80
N PHE A 176 10.10 0.73 -0.94
CA PHE A 176 8.77 1.21 -1.29
C PHE A 176 8.81 2.19 -2.47
N GLN A 177 9.72 3.16 -2.44
CA GLN A 177 9.94 4.09 -3.55
C GLN A 177 10.32 3.36 -4.85
N THR A 178 11.16 2.33 -4.76
CA THR A 178 11.60 1.55 -5.92
C THR A 178 10.43 0.84 -6.58
N ILE A 179 9.52 0.25 -5.79
CA ILE A 179 8.31 -0.40 -6.30
C ILE A 179 7.44 0.63 -7.04
N MET A 180 7.12 1.75 -6.37
CA MET A 180 6.26 2.79 -6.94
C MET A 180 6.84 3.44 -8.21
N LEU A 181 8.14 3.75 -8.21
CA LEU A 181 8.82 4.38 -9.35
C LEU A 181 9.11 3.39 -10.49
N GLY A 182 9.22 2.10 -10.17
CA GLY A 182 9.33 1.04 -11.17
C GLY A 182 8.08 0.95 -12.04
N TRP A 183 6.89 1.14 -11.44
CA TRP A 183 5.65 1.26 -12.19
C TRP A 183 5.64 2.50 -13.11
N GLU A 184 5.99 3.68 -12.59
CA GLU A 184 6.08 4.92 -13.39
C GLU A 184 6.99 4.76 -14.62
N LYS A 185 8.16 4.11 -14.45
CA LYS A 185 9.06 3.80 -15.55
C LYS A 185 8.42 2.86 -16.59
N THR A 186 7.63 1.88 -16.14
CA THR A 186 7.00 0.89 -17.02
C THR A 186 5.87 1.50 -17.85
N GLU A 187 5.08 2.40 -17.26
CA GLU A 187 3.96 3.07 -17.95
C GLU A 187 4.43 4.26 -18.83
N HIS A 188 5.55 4.89 -18.48
CA HIS A 188 6.12 6.04 -19.20
C HIS A 188 7.52 5.76 -19.79
N PRO A 189 7.69 4.70 -20.60
CA PRO A 189 9.01 4.29 -21.09
C PRO A 189 9.63 5.30 -22.05
N LEU A 190 8.83 6.11 -22.76
CA LEU A 190 9.32 7.17 -23.64
C LEU A 190 9.81 8.40 -22.86
N GLU A 191 9.26 8.66 -21.67
CA GLU A 191 9.66 9.77 -20.82
C GLU A 191 10.93 9.45 -20.04
N TYR A 192 11.01 8.21 -19.52
CA TYR A 192 12.07 7.83 -18.59
C TYR A 192 13.17 6.97 -19.22
N GLY A 193 12.90 6.27 -20.32
CA GLY A 193 13.85 5.34 -20.94
C GLY A 193 14.37 4.30 -19.94
N GLU A 194 15.68 4.17 -19.82
CA GLU A 194 16.31 3.27 -18.83
C GLU A 194 16.41 3.87 -17.42
N ASN A 195 16.10 5.16 -17.25
CA ASN A 195 16.25 5.86 -15.98
C ASN A 195 15.03 5.62 -15.08
N THR A 196 15.26 5.49 -13.77
CA THR A 196 14.17 5.52 -12.78
C THR A 196 13.83 6.99 -12.50
N PRO A 197 12.54 7.39 -12.49
CA PRO A 197 12.16 8.75 -12.13
C PRO A 197 12.71 9.09 -10.75
N ASN A 198 13.24 10.30 -10.58
CA ASN A 198 13.73 10.76 -9.29
C ASN A 198 12.63 11.50 -8.51
N CYS A 199 12.73 11.44 -7.18
CA CYS A 199 11.90 12.23 -6.28
C CYS A 199 12.45 13.66 -6.11
N LEU A 200 12.96 14.28 -7.19
CA LEU A 200 13.49 15.64 -7.13
C LEU A 200 12.45 16.54 -6.47
N SER A 201 12.94 17.40 -5.57
CA SER A 201 12.12 18.26 -4.74
C SER A 201 11.04 18.92 -5.58
N LEU A 202 9.77 18.71 -5.21
CA LEU A 202 8.61 19.48 -5.69
C LEU A 202 8.82 20.95 -5.30
N GLY A 203 9.75 21.60 -5.97
CA GLY A 203 10.24 22.94 -5.74
C GLY A 203 9.98 23.73 -7.00
N MET A 204 8.88 24.48 -6.98
CA MET A 204 8.54 25.56 -7.91
C MET A 204 8.43 25.16 -9.40
N GLY A 205 7.34 24.46 -9.78
CA GLY A 205 6.86 24.43 -11.17
C GLY A 205 6.28 23.10 -11.64
N GLY A 206 5.04 23.15 -12.16
CA GLY A 206 4.35 22.11 -12.94
C GLY A 206 3.54 21.12 -12.11
N ILE A 207 2.21 21.13 -12.08
CA ILE A 207 1.19 21.66 -13.00
C ILE A 207 0.59 22.97 -12.48
#